data_AF-A0A9N9GE18-F1
#
_entry.id   AF-A0A9N9GE18-F1
#
_cell.length_a   1.000
_cell.length_b   1.000
_cell.length_c   1.000
_cell.angle_alpha   90.00
_cell.angle_beta   90.00
_cell.angle_gamma   90.00
#
_symmetry.space_group_name_H-M   'P 1'
#
loop_
_entity.id
_entity.type
_entity.pdbx_description
1 polymer ?
#
loop_
_entity_poly.entity_id
_entity_poly.type
_entity_poly.pdbx_seq_one_letter_code
_entity_poly.pdbx_strand_id
1 'polypeptide(L)'
;GIPPFKNFTSKCDQDLLYFNIPKGYRENTIEGTPEDYKELYEKCWNSIPEKRPNEDNSTYEYSTPIETEINIKNISAEEQTNELNQLLDTHDDLIIP
;
A
#
# COMPACT_ATOMS: atom_id res chain seq x y z
N GLY A 1 13.08 9.13 0.18
CA GLY A 1 12.56 8.64 -1.10
C GLY A 1 13.33 9.28 -2.25
N ILE A 2 13.34 8.64 -3.41
CA ILE A 2 13.85 9.23 -4.66
C ILE A 2 12.66 9.87 -5.39
N PRO A 3 12.74 11.14 -5.83
CA PRO A 3 11.65 11.76 -6.57
C PRO A 3 11.34 10.99 -7.86
N PRO A 4 10.06 10.76 -8.19
CA PRO A 4 9.68 10.13 -9.45
C PRO A 4 10.21 10.92 -10.64
N PHE A 5 10.73 10.21 -11.64
CA PHE A 5 11.30 10.80 -12.84
C PHE A 5 12.39 11.86 -12.52
N LYS A 6 13.22 11.63 -11.49
CA LYS A 6 14.24 12.62 -11.01
C LYS A 6 15.15 13.23 -12.09
N ASN A 7 15.33 12.54 -13.22
CA ASN A 7 16.19 12.98 -14.33
C ASN A 7 15.44 13.89 -15.33
N PHE A 8 14.12 14.03 -15.21
CA PHE A 8 13.25 14.81 -16.09
C PHE A 8 13.02 16.19 -15.48
N THR A 9 14.02 17.08 -15.59
CA THR A 9 14.05 18.36 -14.85
C THR A 9 13.67 19.56 -15.70
N SER A 10 13.80 19.46 -17.02
CA SER A 10 13.52 20.56 -17.92
C SER A 10 12.05 20.62 -18.35
N LYS A 11 11.64 21.74 -18.96
CA LYS A 11 10.28 21.86 -19.50
C LYS A 11 10.00 20.86 -20.62
N CYS A 12 10.97 20.60 -21.50
CA CYS A 12 10.80 19.61 -22.57
C CYS A 12 10.69 18.18 -22.01
N ASP A 13 11.39 17.87 -20.91
CA ASP A 13 11.23 16.59 -20.22
C ASP A 13 9.82 16.41 -19.67
N GLN A 14 9.26 17.46 -19.06
CA GLN A 14 7.87 17.43 -18.57
C GLN A 14 6.86 17.22 -19.70
N ASP A 15 7.06 17.88 -20.84
CA ASP A 15 6.20 17.69 -22.01
C ASP A 15 6.33 16.26 -22.54
N LEU A 16 7.56 15.71 -22.57
CA LEU A 16 7.79 14.31 -22.94
C LEU A 16 7.04 13.34 -22.02
N LEU A 17 7.07 13.57 -20.70
CA LEU A 17 6.31 12.77 -19.74
C LEU A 17 4.80 12.89 -19.98
N TYR A 18 4.30 14.11 -20.17
CA TYR A 18 2.88 14.38 -20.45
C TYR A 18 2.38 13.61 -21.68
N PHE A 19 3.18 13.57 -22.75
CA PHE A 19 2.79 12.85 -23.97
C PHE A 19 2.93 11.33 -23.90
N ASN A 20 3.82 10.79 -23.05
CA ASN A 20 4.14 9.36 -23.05
C ASN A 20 3.51 8.57 -21.89
N ILE A 21 3.24 9.19 -20.74
CA ILE A 21 2.57 8.51 -19.61
C ILE A 21 1.20 7.92 -20.03
N PRO A 22 0.33 8.63 -20.77
CA PRO A 22 -0.93 8.05 -21.26
C PRO A 22 -0.73 6.89 -22.24
N LYS A 23 0.44 6.82 -22.89
CA LYS A 23 0.82 5.73 -23.81
C LYS A 23 1.47 4.55 -23.10
N GLY A 24 1.52 4.58 -21.77
CA GLY A 24 2.07 3.49 -20.95
C GLY A 24 3.53 3.66 -20.54
N TYR A 25 4.15 4.82 -20.79
CA TYR A 25 5.48 5.08 -20.23
C TYR A 25 5.41 5.14 -18.70
N ARG A 26 6.31 4.41 -18.03
CA ARG A 26 6.46 4.34 -16.58
C ARG A 26 7.93 4.45 -16.20
N GLU A 27 8.19 4.82 -14.96
CA GLU A 27 9.55 4.88 -14.44
C GLU A 27 10.16 3.47 -14.34
N ASN A 28 11.47 3.37 -14.51
CA ASN A 28 12.19 2.10 -14.30
C ASN A 28 12.22 1.77 -12.80
N THR A 29 12.11 0.49 -12.46
CA THR A 29 12.32 0.02 -11.09
C THR A 29 13.67 0.47 -10.56
N ILE A 30 13.68 0.97 -9.33
CA ILE A 30 14.90 1.38 -8.63
C ILE A 30 15.60 0.13 -8.10
N GLU A 31 16.91 0.05 -8.27
CA GLU A 31 17.72 -1.05 -7.73
C GLU A 31 17.51 -1.23 -6.22
N GLY A 32 17.32 -2.49 -5.79
CA GLY A 32 17.04 -2.82 -4.39
C GLY A 32 15.56 -2.75 -3.99
N THR A 33 14.66 -2.43 -4.91
CA THR A 33 13.21 -2.53 -4.66
C THR A 33 12.81 -4.00 -4.50
N PRO A 34 12.11 -4.40 -3.41
CA PRO A 34 11.58 -5.75 -3.26
C PRO A 34 10.63 -6.12 -4.42
N GLU A 35 10.70 -7.36 -4.91
CA GLU A 35 9.92 -7.78 -6.09
C GLU A 35 8.41 -7.65 -5.84
N ASP A 36 7.92 -8.04 -4.67
CA ASP A 36 6.50 -7.92 -4.31
C ASP A 36 6.02 -6.46 -4.36
N TYR A 37 6.86 -5.52 -3.91
CA TYR A 37 6.52 -4.09 -3.96
C TYR A 37 6.54 -3.55 -5.39
N LYS A 38 7.48 -4.05 -6.23
CA LYS A 38 7.51 -3.76 -7.65
C LYS A 38 6.24 -4.23 -8.36
N GLU A 39 5.86 -5.49 -8.16
CA GLU A 39 4.65 -6.05 -8.74
C GLU A 39 3.40 -5.26 -8.29
N LEU A 40 3.34 -4.87 -7.02
CA LEU A 40 2.26 -4.04 -6.49
C LEU A 40 2.11 -2.73 -7.24
N TYR A 41 3.16 -1.89 -7.27
CA TYR A 41 3.01 -0.60 -7.94
C TYR A 41 2.82 -0.78 -9.45
N GLU A 42 3.36 -1.86 -10.04
CA GLU A 42 3.15 -2.22 -11.44
C GLU A 42 1.69 -2.52 -11.79
N LYS A 43 0.97 -3.21 -10.90
CA LYS A 43 -0.47 -3.41 -11.04
C LYS A 43 -1.24 -2.10 -10.82
N CYS A 44 -0.88 -1.32 -9.81
CA CYS A 44 -1.56 -0.06 -9.46
C CYS A 44 -1.57 0.98 -10.58
N TRP A 45 -0.50 1.07 -11.37
CA TRP A 45 -0.40 2.05 -12.46
C TRP A 45 -0.63 1.46 -13.86
N ASN A 46 -1.39 0.35 -13.96
CA ASN A 46 -1.70 -0.28 -15.25
C ASN A 46 -2.33 0.73 -16.24
N SER A 47 -1.91 0.66 -17.50
CA SER A 47 -2.43 1.55 -18.57
C SER A 47 -3.92 1.34 -18.84
N ILE A 48 -4.46 0.16 -18.56
CA ILE A 48 -5.88 -0.16 -18.63
C ILE A 48 -6.48 0.08 -17.24
N PRO A 49 -7.31 1.12 -17.03
CA PRO A 49 -7.85 1.48 -15.72
C PRO A 49 -8.56 0.33 -15.00
N GLU A 50 -9.29 -0.50 -15.74
CA GLU A 50 -10.07 -1.64 -15.24
C GLU A 50 -9.18 -2.78 -14.72
N LYS A 51 -7.90 -2.80 -15.10
CA LYS A 51 -6.92 -3.80 -14.62
C LYS A 51 -6.19 -3.35 -13.35
N ARG A 52 -6.42 -2.12 -12.89
CA ARG A 52 -5.82 -1.65 -11.65
C ARG A 52 -6.52 -2.34 -10.47
N PRO A 53 -5.79 -2.76 -9.45
CA PRO A 53 -6.39 -3.27 -8.23
C PRO A 53 -7.27 -2.18 -7.61
N ASN A 54 -8.44 -2.58 -7.11
CA ASN A 54 -9.20 -1.77 -6.17
C ASN A 54 -8.53 -1.85 -4.78
N GLU A 55 -8.93 -0.94 -3.87
CA GLU A 55 -8.36 -0.88 -2.52
C GLU A 55 -8.44 -2.23 -1.81
N ASP A 56 -9.57 -2.92 -1.94
CA ASP A 56 -9.78 -4.27 -1.41
C ASP A 56 -8.73 -5.27 -1.92
N ASN A 57 -8.59 -5.45 -3.24
CA ASN A 57 -7.66 -6.44 -3.80
C ASN A 57 -6.19 -6.08 -3.54
N SER A 58 -5.86 -4.79 -3.39
CA SER A 58 -4.49 -4.34 -3.13
C SER A 58 -3.99 -4.75 -1.74
N THR A 59 -4.90 -4.88 -0.76
CA THR A 59 -4.54 -5.24 0.61
C THR A 59 -4.41 -6.75 0.78
N TYR A 60 -5.29 -7.55 0.18
CA TYR A 60 -5.27 -9.01 0.34
C TYR A 60 -4.10 -9.67 -0.40
N GLU A 61 -3.65 -9.13 -1.54
CA GLU A 61 -2.65 -9.77 -2.39
C GLU A 61 -1.20 -9.58 -1.86
N TYR A 62 -0.95 -8.52 -1.08
CA TYR A 62 0.38 -8.19 -0.54
C TYR A 62 0.45 -8.20 1.00
N SER A 63 -0.63 -8.62 1.67
CA SER A 63 -0.58 -8.98 3.08
C SER A 63 0.11 -10.34 3.22
N THR A 64 1.42 -10.38 3.02
CA THR A 64 2.19 -11.48 3.59
C THR A 64 2.05 -11.38 5.11
N PRO A 65 1.75 -12.48 5.83
CA PRO A 65 2.01 -12.50 7.25
C PRO A 65 3.49 -12.18 7.41
N ILE A 66 3.80 -11.09 8.10
CA ILE A 66 5.12 -10.95 8.70
C ILE A 66 5.22 -12.19 9.59
N GLU A 67 6.01 -13.20 9.20
CA GLU A 67 6.32 -14.32 10.06
C GLU A 67 7.18 -13.77 11.22
N THR A 68 6.52 -13.08 12.15
CA THR A 68 7.10 -12.82 13.44
C THR A 68 7.15 -14.18 14.12
N GLU A 69 8.36 -14.72 14.28
CA GLU A 69 8.61 -15.84 15.19
C GLU A 69 8.32 -15.39 16.64
N ILE A 70 7.08 -15.08 16.97
CA ILE A 70 6.64 -15.06 18.36
C ILE A 70 6.42 -16.51 18.72
N ASN A 71 7.44 -17.11 19.32
CA ASN A 71 7.36 -18.41 19.96
C ASN A 71 6.39 -18.30 21.15
N ILE A 72 5.08 -18.41 20.88
CA ILE A 72 4.02 -18.54 21.88
C ILE A 72 4.16 -19.94 22.51
N LYS A 73 5.19 -20.11 23.34
CA LYS A 73 5.31 -21.25 24.26
C LYS A 73 5.17 -20.84 25.72
N ASN A 74 5.12 -19.54 26.04
CA ASN A 74 5.26 -19.08 27.42
C ASN A 74 4.25 -17.99 27.85
N ILE A 75 2.95 -18.15 27.61
CA ILE A 75 1.93 -17.57 28.51
C ILE A 75 0.89 -18.65 28.79
N SER A 76 1.14 -19.36 29.89
CA SER A 76 0.17 -20.21 30.60
C SER A 76 -1.08 -19.40 30.92
N ALA A 77 -2.22 -20.09 30.96
CA ALA A 77 -3.54 -19.55 31.26
C ALA A 77 -3.59 -18.58 32.45
N GLU A 78 -4.61 -17.70 32.38
CA GLU A 78 -5.26 -16.88 33.42
C GLU A 78 -4.98 -15.36 33.39
N GLU A 79 -6.10 -14.61 33.39
CA GLU A 79 -6.27 -13.18 33.76
C GLU A 79 -5.92 -12.09 32.73
N GLN A 80 -6.90 -11.67 31.89
CA GLN A 80 -7.17 -10.25 31.56
C GLN A 80 -8.41 -9.96 30.65
N THR A 81 -9.46 -10.79 30.66
CA THR A 81 -10.66 -10.57 29.81
C THR A 81 -11.67 -9.55 30.35
N ASN A 82 -11.31 -8.68 31.30
CA ASN A 82 -12.27 -7.77 31.94
C ASN A 82 -12.10 -6.28 31.63
N GLU A 83 -11.05 -5.88 30.90
CA GLU A 83 -10.88 -4.46 30.52
C GLU A 83 -11.39 -4.13 29.11
N LEU A 84 -11.54 -5.11 28.21
CA LEU A 84 -12.03 -4.89 26.84
C LEU A 84 -13.55 -4.67 26.73
N ASN A 85 -14.34 -5.12 27.72
CA ASN A 85 -15.80 -4.93 27.72
C ASN A 85 -16.24 -3.53 28.18
N GLN A 86 -15.33 -2.69 28.66
CA GLN A 86 -15.67 -1.32 29.09
C GLN A 86 -15.47 -0.26 27.99
N LEU A 87 -14.86 -0.62 26.85
CA LEU A 87 -14.53 0.32 25.78
C LEU A 87 -15.46 0.25 24.55
N LEU A 88 -16.49 -0.59 24.58
CA LEU A 88 -17.45 -0.73 23.47
C LEU A 88 -18.63 0.27 23.53
N ASP A 89 -18.74 1.07 24.60
CA ASP A 89 -19.94 1.88 24.88
C ASP A 89 -19.87 3.35 24.43
N THR A 90 -18.90 3.76 23.62
CA THR A 90 -18.87 5.16 23.11
C THR A 90 -18.54 5.26 21.62
N HIS A 91 -19.39 4.69 20.77
CA HIS A 91 -19.44 5.12 19.37
C HIS A 91 -20.85 5.01 18.79
N ASP A 92 -21.72 5.91 19.26
CA ASP A 92 -22.80 6.46 18.46
C ASP A 92 -22.93 7.95 18.83
N ASP A 93 -22.75 8.81 17.83
CA ASP A 93 -23.11 10.24 17.75
C ASP A 93 -21.98 11.14 17.23
N LEU A 94 -21.70 11.03 15.94
CA LEU A 94 -21.42 12.22 15.12
C LEU A 94 -22.31 12.18 13.88
N ILE A 95 -23.56 12.59 14.09
CA ILE A 95 -24.36 13.23 13.05
C ILE A 95 -23.65 14.54 12.72
N ILE A 96 -23.21 14.72 11.48
CA ILE A 96 -22.74 16.02 10.96
C ILE A 96 -23.78 16.47 9.91
N PRO A 97 -24.22 17.75 9.94
CA PRO A 97 -25.30 18.28 9.09
C PRO A 97 -24.98 18.31 7.59
#